data_AF-A0A9D9K4P6-F1
#
_entry.id   AF-A0A9D9K4P6-F1
#
_cell.length_a   1.000
_cell.length_b   1.000
_cell.length_c   1.000
_cell.angle_alpha   90.00
_cell.angle_beta   90.00
_cell.angle_gamma   90.00
#
_symmetry.space_group_name_H-M   'P 1'
#
loop_
_entity.id
_entity.type
_entity.pdbx_description
1 polymer ?
#
loop_
_entity_poly.entity_id
_entity_poly.type
_entity_poly.pdbx_seq_one_letter_code
_entity_poly.pdbx_strand_id
1 'polypeptide(L)'
;MSQGEGIIFEMKNRTKSTIQNMLAWDYSNPNVIEVRYEDLIKNEETEFKKIFLHYGLTEAQVLEALEIVRQCSFKKLAKRQSGQENRKSHFRKGISGDWENYFTSEHIQIFEELFPDALEKLGYSWKRSSSIQSYLKLGNQLQKQDKLEEAISAYRKAIEQNPTFYASYHNLGEVFTQ
;
A
#
# COMPACT_ATOMS: atom_id res chain seq x y z
N MET A 1 -12.70 -22.32 -0.42
CA MET A 1 -11.81 -21.30 -1.00
C MET A 1 -10.85 -20.86 0.09
N SER A 2 -9.55 -21.04 -0.13
CA SER A 2 -8.50 -20.56 0.76
C SER A 2 -8.43 -19.03 0.76
N GLN A 3 -7.70 -18.45 1.72
CA GLN A 3 -7.52 -17.00 1.76
C GLN A 3 -6.81 -16.47 0.50
N GLY A 4 -5.80 -17.18 0.01
CA GLY A 4 -5.09 -16.81 -1.22
C GLY A 4 -5.99 -16.90 -2.46
N GLU A 5 -6.74 -17.98 -2.60
CA GLU A 5 -7.72 -18.13 -3.69
C GLU A 5 -8.79 -17.02 -3.67
N GLY A 6 -9.23 -16.62 -2.47
CA GLY A 6 -10.17 -15.52 -2.28
C GLY A 6 -9.62 -14.17 -2.72
N ILE A 7 -8.33 -13.90 -2.44
CA ILE A 7 -7.65 -12.68 -2.89
C ILE A 7 -7.60 -12.63 -4.42
N ILE A 8 -7.17 -13.72 -5.07
CA ILE A 8 -7.10 -13.82 -6.54
C ILE A 8 -8.51 -13.67 -7.15
N PHE A 9 -9.52 -14.28 -6.54
CA PHE A 9 -10.91 -14.13 -6.97
C PHE A 9 -11.35 -12.67 -6.91
N GLU A 10 -11.13 -11.98 -5.79
CA GLU A 10 -11.50 -10.56 -5.65
C GLU A 10 -10.74 -9.65 -6.63
N MET A 11 -9.46 -9.94 -6.90
CA MET A 11 -8.64 -9.23 -7.91
C MET A 11 -9.27 -9.30 -9.29
N LYS A 12 -9.67 -10.51 -9.72
CA LYS A 12 -10.23 -10.76 -11.06
C LYS A 12 -11.65 -10.22 -11.23
N ASN A 13 -12.36 -9.98 -10.12
CA ASN A 13 -13.75 -9.55 -10.10
C ASN A 13 -13.91 -8.08 -9.64
N ARG A 14 -14.31 -7.83 -8.39
CA ARG A 14 -14.66 -6.48 -7.90
C ARG A 14 -13.51 -5.48 -7.97
N THR A 15 -12.29 -5.94 -7.72
CA THR A 15 -11.10 -5.08 -7.77
C THR A 15 -10.85 -4.61 -9.20
N LYS A 16 -11.15 -5.46 -10.19
CA LYS A 16 -10.95 -5.14 -11.61
C LYS A 16 -11.72 -3.91 -12.03
N SER A 17 -13.02 -3.87 -11.76
CA SER A 17 -13.85 -2.70 -12.10
C SER A 17 -13.41 -1.46 -11.31
N THR A 18 -13.07 -1.61 -10.03
CA THR A 18 -12.60 -0.50 -9.19
C THR A 18 -11.34 0.15 -9.77
N ILE A 19 -10.30 -0.64 -10.07
CA ILE A 19 -9.04 -0.12 -10.61
C ILE A 19 -9.25 0.46 -12.00
N GLN A 20 -10.05 -0.19 -12.86
CA GLN A 20 -10.37 0.35 -14.19
C GLN A 20 -11.06 1.72 -14.10
N ASN A 21 -12.00 1.89 -13.16
CA ASN A 21 -12.66 3.17 -12.93
C ASN A 21 -11.69 4.23 -12.40
N MET A 22 -10.78 3.87 -11.49
CA MET A 22 -9.73 4.77 -11.02
C MET A 22 -8.84 5.21 -12.19
N LEU A 23 -8.40 4.28 -13.04
CA LEU A 23 -7.54 4.57 -14.19
C LEU A 23 -8.23 5.40 -15.28
N ALA A 24 -9.55 5.30 -15.38
CA ALA A 24 -10.35 6.08 -16.33
C ALA A 24 -10.77 7.46 -15.79
N TRP A 25 -10.45 7.76 -14.53
CA TRP A 25 -10.87 8.99 -13.87
C TRP A 25 -10.12 10.20 -14.44
N ASP A 26 -10.83 11.31 -14.65
CA ASP A 26 -10.23 12.57 -15.10
C ASP A 26 -9.63 13.34 -13.91
N TYR A 27 -8.38 13.01 -13.60
CA TYR A 27 -7.58 13.68 -12.57
C TYR A 27 -7.14 15.10 -12.96
N SER A 28 -7.34 15.51 -14.22
CA SER A 28 -6.99 16.87 -14.68
C SER A 28 -8.09 17.90 -14.42
N ASN A 29 -9.29 17.44 -14.04
CA ASN A 29 -10.43 18.30 -13.79
C ASN A 29 -10.19 19.19 -12.56
N PRO A 30 -10.14 20.53 -12.71
CA PRO A 30 -9.85 21.44 -11.61
C PRO A 30 -10.96 21.51 -10.56
N ASN A 31 -12.16 21.00 -10.86
CA ASN A 31 -13.26 20.92 -9.88
C ASN A 31 -13.18 19.66 -9.02
N VAL A 32 -12.30 18.72 -9.36
CA VAL A 32 -12.10 17.48 -8.61
C VAL A 32 -10.81 17.59 -7.82
N ILE A 33 -10.85 17.21 -6.55
CA ILE A 33 -9.66 17.04 -5.72
C ILE A 33 -9.40 15.55 -5.51
N GLU A 34 -8.21 15.12 -5.89
CA GLU A 34 -7.72 13.78 -5.54
C GLU A 34 -7.21 13.80 -4.10
N VAL A 35 -7.66 12.84 -3.29
CA VAL A 35 -7.21 12.66 -1.91
C VAL A 35 -6.82 11.21 -1.71
N ARG A 36 -5.57 10.97 -1.30
CA ARG A 36 -5.10 9.63 -0.98
C ARG A 36 -5.36 9.32 0.48
N TYR A 37 -5.85 8.12 0.75
CA TYR A 37 -6.15 7.68 2.11
C TYR A 37 -4.89 7.69 3.00
N GLU A 38 -3.73 7.33 2.43
CA GLU A 38 -2.45 7.35 3.14
C GLU A 38 -2.02 8.75 3.60
N ASP A 39 -2.29 9.76 2.79
CA ASP A 39 -2.00 11.15 3.15
C ASP A 39 -2.98 11.63 4.22
N LEU A 40 -4.26 11.25 4.11
CA LEU A 40 -5.30 11.60 5.08
C LEU A 40 -5.01 11.04 6.47
N ILE A 41 -4.57 9.78 6.59
CA ILE A 41 -4.23 9.20 7.90
C ILE A 41 -2.93 9.75 8.48
N LYS A 42 -2.01 10.25 7.63
CA LYS A 42 -0.70 10.76 8.05
C LYS A 42 -0.76 12.24 8.44
N ASN A 43 -1.50 13.05 7.69
CA ASN A 43 -1.57 14.50 7.79
C ASN A 43 -3.03 15.01 7.78
N GLU A 44 -3.90 14.42 8.60
CA GLU A 44 -5.36 14.62 8.59
C GLU A 44 -5.79 16.09 8.46
N GLU A 45 -5.37 16.97 9.37
CA GLU A 45 -5.78 18.39 9.34
C GLU A 45 -5.29 19.11 8.08
N THR A 46 -4.10 18.77 7.58
CA THR A 46 -3.54 19.40 6.38
C THR A 46 -4.30 18.99 5.14
N GLU A 47 -4.63 17.71 4.99
CA GLU A 47 -5.39 17.21 3.84
C GLU A 47 -6.85 17.70 3.87
N PHE A 48 -7.51 17.68 5.03
CA PHE A 48 -8.86 18.25 5.16
C PHE A 48 -8.90 19.76 4.91
N LYS A 49 -7.88 20.51 5.35
CA LYS A 49 -7.76 21.94 5.01
C LYS A 49 -7.74 22.16 3.50
N LYS A 50 -6.96 21.38 2.74
CA LYS A 50 -6.95 21.47 1.26
C LYS A 50 -8.33 21.20 0.66
N ILE A 51 -9.03 20.17 1.15
CA ILE A 51 -10.38 19.82 0.71
C ILE A 51 -11.36 20.97 0.95
N PHE A 52 -11.37 21.54 2.15
CA PHE A 52 -12.29 22.63 2.49
C PHE A 52 -12.02 23.89 1.67
N LEU A 53 -10.74 24.27 1.51
CA LEU A 53 -10.37 25.39 0.66
C LEU A 53 -10.76 25.17 -0.81
N HIS A 54 -10.57 23.95 -1.34
CA HIS A 54 -10.98 23.57 -2.70
C HIS A 54 -12.47 23.79 -2.94
N TYR A 55 -13.31 23.50 -1.95
CA TYR A 55 -14.76 23.74 -2.02
C TYR A 55 -15.18 25.16 -1.62
N GLY A 56 -14.23 26.10 -1.49
CA GLY A 56 -14.50 27.52 -1.33
C GLY A 56 -14.78 27.96 0.10
N LEU A 57 -14.44 27.17 1.12
CA LEU A 57 -14.53 27.63 2.51
C LEU A 57 -13.48 28.70 2.78
N THR A 58 -13.87 29.73 3.54
CA THR A 58 -12.94 30.75 4.03
C THR A 58 -12.02 30.18 5.11
N GLU A 59 -10.86 30.79 5.34
CA GLU A 59 -9.92 30.36 6.40
C GLU A 59 -10.60 30.26 7.78
N ALA A 60 -11.52 31.16 8.12
CA ALA A 60 -12.29 31.08 9.36
C ALA A 60 -13.18 29.81 9.42
N GLN A 61 -13.91 29.53 8.35
CA GLN A 61 -14.76 28.32 8.25
C GLN A 61 -13.94 27.03 8.25
N VAL A 62 -12.74 27.05 7.67
CA VAL A 62 -11.81 25.91 7.70
C VAL A 62 -11.42 25.59 9.14
N LEU A 63 -11.10 26.59 9.96
CA LEU A 63 -10.73 26.36 11.37
C LEU A 63 -11.87 25.71 12.16
N GLU A 64 -13.12 26.14 11.93
CA GLU A 64 -14.30 25.52 12.54
C GLU A 64 -14.52 24.08 12.04
N ALA A 65 -14.40 23.85 10.73
CA ALA A 65 -14.55 22.52 10.14
C ALA A 65 -13.47 21.54 10.62
N LEU A 66 -12.23 22.01 10.83
CA LEU A 66 -11.15 21.21 11.38
C LEU A 66 -11.44 20.74 12.81
N GLU A 67 -12.20 21.51 13.60
CA GLU A 67 -12.63 21.02 14.92
C GLU A 67 -13.58 19.82 14.81
N ILE A 68 -14.47 19.81 13.81
CA ILE A 68 -15.33 18.67 13.51
C ILE A 68 -14.47 17.47 13.08
N VAL A 69 -13.48 17.68 12.21
CA VAL A 69 -12.54 16.64 11.78
C VAL A 69 -11.86 15.98 12.99
N ARG A 70 -11.36 16.78 13.94
CA ARG A 70 -10.77 16.25 15.19
C ARG A 70 -11.74 15.39 15.97
N GLN A 71 -13.03 15.70 15.96
CA GLN A 71 -14.09 14.91 16.63
C GLN A 71 -14.42 13.62 15.89
N CYS A 72 -14.29 13.61 14.56
CA CYS A 72 -14.52 12.45 13.71
C CYS A 72 -13.29 11.55 13.50
N SER A 73 -12.17 11.83 14.17
CA SER A 73 -10.96 11.00 14.07
C SER A 73 -11.21 9.53 14.43
N PHE A 74 -10.45 8.62 13.82
CA PHE A 74 -10.55 7.17 14.05
C PHE A 74 -10.53 6.84 15.55
N LYS A 75 -9.62 7.46 16.30
CA LYS A 75 -9.46 7.23 17.74
C LYS A 75 -10.74 7.52 18.52
N LYS A 76 -11.45 8.61 18.16
CA LYS A 76 -12.70 9.01 18.84
C LYS A 76 -13.88 8.14 18.41
N LEU A 77 -14.04 7.89 17.11
CA LEU A 77 -15.17 7.09 16.61
C LEU A 77 -15.04 5.60 16.97
N ALA A 78 -13.87 5.02 16.77
CA ALA A 78 -13.61 3.62 17.07
C ALA A 78 -13.36 3.37 18.57
N LYS A 79 -13.18 4.44 19.37
CA LYS A 79 -12.87 4.41 20.82
C LYS A 79 -11.65 3.55 21.16
N ARG A 80 -10.65 3.55 20.27
CA ARG A 80 -9.47 2.67 20.35
C ARG A 80 -8.34 3.23 19.48
N GLN A 81 -7.11 2.75 19.69
CA GLN A 81 -5.96 3.23 18.93
C GLN A 81 -5.90 2.59 17.54
N SER A 82 -5.32 3.30 16.57
CA SER A 82 -5.00 2.75 15.25
C SER A 82 -4.06 1.54 15.39
N GLY A 83 -4.27 0.52 14.57
CA GLY A 83 -3.52 -0.74 14.60
C GLY A 83 -4.16 -1.83 15.46
N GLN A 84 -4.99 -1.49 16.46
CA GLN A 84 -5.77 -2.50 17.18
C GLN A 84 -6.79 -3.12 16.21
N GLU A 85 -6.93 -4.45 16.16
CA GLU A 85 -7.88 -5.09 15.24
C GLU A 85 -9.23 -5.33 15.90
N ASN A 86 -10.31 -4.98 15.21
CA ASN A 86 -11.64 -5.51 15.51
C ASN A 86 -12.35 -5.90 14.20
N ARG A 87 -12.41 -7.22 13.93
CA ARG A 87 -12.99 -7.76 12.69
C ARG A 87 -14.50 -7.60 12.57
N LYS A 88 -15.20 -7.34 13.69
CA LYS A 88 -16.66 -7.14 13.72
C LYS A 88 -17.05 -5.68 13.57
N SER A 89 -16.09 -4.76 13.52
CA SER A 89 -16.34 -3.33 13.41
C SER A 89 -16.08 -2.84 11.99
N HIS A 90 -16.88 -1.87 11.54
CA HIS A 90 -16.61 -1.12 10.30
C HIS A 90 -15.23 -0.44 10.34
N PHE A 91 -14.81 0.04 11.51
CA PHE A 91 -13.46 0.52 11.76
C PHE A 91 -12.62 -0.71 12.13
N ARG A 92 -11.92 -1.34 11.18
CA ARG A 92 -11.19 -2.60 11.44
C ARG A 92 -9.80 -2.42 12.06
N LYS A 93 -8.94 -1.58 11.48
CA LYS A 93 -7.59 -1.29 11.99
C LYS A 93 -7.18 0.19 11.89
N GLY A 94 -7.66 0.92 10.88
CA GLY A 94 -7.32 2.34 10.69
C GLY A 94 -5.84 2.57 10.34
N ILE A 95 -5.25 1.66 9.57
CA ILE A 95 -3.86 1.74 9.10
C ILE A 95 -3.81 1.48 7.59
N SER A 96 -2.83 2.07 6.91
CA SER A 96 -2.43 1.67 5.56
C SER A 96 -1.38 0.55 5.63
N GLY A 97 -1.20 -0.19 4.53
CA GLY A 97 -0.18 -1.25 4.43
C GLY A 97 -0.60 -2.63 4.93
N ASP A 98 -1.79 -2.80 5.51
CA ASP A 98 -2.20 -4.10 6.07
C ASP A 98 -2.28 -5.24 5.02
N TRP A 99 -2.36 -4.89 3.73
CA TRP A 99 -2.33 -5.85 2.61
C TRP A 99 -1.01 -6.66 2.57
N GLU A 100 0.09 -6.11 3.07
CA GLU A 100 1.41 -6.76 3.11
C GLU A 100 1.41 -8.04 3.94
N ASN A 101 0.50 -8.14 4.91
CA ASN A 101 0.33 -9.34 5.74
C ASN A 101 -0.37 -10.49 5.01
N TYR A 102 -0.93 -10.24 3.82
CA TYR A 102 -1.79 -11.20 3.10
C TYR A 102 -1.32 -11.45 1.65
N PHE A 103 -0.59 -10.51 1.05
CA PHE A 103 -0.14 -10.63 -0.34
C PHE A 103 1.13 -11.46 -0.45
N THR A 104 1.08 -12.50 -1.28
CA THR A 104 2.24 -13.32 -1.66
C THR A 104 2.84 -12.80 -2.97
N SER A 105 4.01 -13.31 -3.34
CA SER A 105 4.65 -13.02 -4.64
C SER A 105 3.77 -13.39 -5.83
N GLU A 106 2.94 -14.41 -5.69
CA GLU A 106 1.94 -14.80 -6.68
C GLU A 106 0.83 -13.75 -6.80
N HIS A 107 0.29 -13.28 -5.67
CA HIS A 107 -0.72 -12.20 -5.68
C HIS A 107 -0.20 -10.93 -6.33
N ILE A 108 1.05 -10.53 -6.04
CA ILE A 108 1.66 -9.34 -6.65
C ILE A 108 1.83 -9.53 -8.16
N GLN A 109 2.32 -10.70 -8.60
CA GLN A 109 2.48 -10.98 -10.03
C GLN A 109 1.13 -10.93 -10.76
N ILE A 110 0.11 -11.60 -10.23
CA ILE A 110 -1.24 -11.60 -10.81
C ILE A 110 -1.80 -10.17 -10.87
N PHE A 111 -1.58 -9.36 -9.83
CA PHE A 111 -2.00 -7.97 -9.82
C PHE A 111 -1.34 -7.16 -10.94
N GLU A 112 -0.01 -7.28 -11.11
CA GLU A 112 0.72 -6.58 -12.17
C GLU A 112 0.32 -7.04 -13.58
N GLU A 113 0.00 -8.33 -13.76
CA GLU A 113 -0.52 -8.88 -15.02
C GLU A 113 -1.94 -8.37 -15.33
N LEU A 114 -2.82 -8.28 -14.33
CA LEU A 114 -4.20 -7.82 -14.50
C LEU A 114 -4.30 -6.30 -14.68
N PHE A 115 -3.38 -5.55 -14.08
CA PHE A 115 -3.42 -4.09 -14.00
C PHE A 115 -2.09 -3.47 -14.46
N PRO A 116 -1.73 -3.64 -15.75
CA PRO A 116 -0.52 -3.02 -16.27
C PRO A 116 -0.58 -1.51 -16.06
N ASP A 117 0.56 -0.93 -15.66
CA ASP A 117 0.77 0.50 -15.40
C ASP A 117 -0.07 1.11 -14.27
N ALA A 118 -0.89 0.33 -13.55
CA ALA A 118 -1.77 0.90 -12.52
C ALA A 118 -0.98 1.56 -11.39
N LEU A 119 0.12 0.93 -10.97
CA LEU A 119 1.00 1.52 -9.96
C LEU A 119 1.67 2.81 -10.45
N GLU A 120 1.98 2.93 -11.73
CA GLU A 120 2.60 4.13 -12.27
C GLU A 120 1.58 5.26 -12.38
N LYS A 121 0.44 5.00 -13.03
CA LYS A 121 -0.62 5.98 -13.25
C LYS A 121 -1.24 6.50 -11.96
N LEU A 122 -1.32 5.67 -10.93
CA LEU A 122 -1.85 6.04 -9.62
C LEU A 122 -0.77 6.55 -8.64
N GLY A 123 0.48 6.76 -9.10
CA GLY A 123 1.54 7.37 -8.28
C GLY A 123 2.13 6.46 -7.19
N TYR A 124 2.03 5.14 -7.36
CA TYR A 124 2.59 4.10 -6.48
C TYR A 124 3.86 3.42 -7.04
N SER A 125 4.50 4.02 -8.05
CA SER A 125 5.72 3.47 -8.69
C SER A 125 6.88 3.25 -7.71
N TRP A 126 6.99 4.06 -6.66
CA TRP A 126 8.00 3.90 -5.60
C TRP A 126 7.84 2.58 -4.81
N LYS A 127 6.63 2.02 -4.71
CA LYS A 127 6.41 0.72 -4.06
C LYS A 127 6.96 -0.46 -4.88
N ARG A 128 7.09 -0.31 -6.21
CA ARG A 128 7.72 -1.33 -7.08
C ARG A 128 9.21 -1.48 -6.76
N SER A 129 9.87 -0.40 -6.36
CA SER A 129 11.32 -0.35 -6.13
C SER A 129 11.76 -0.88 -4.75
N SER A 130 10.85 -1.19 -3.83
CA SER A 130 11.21 -1.41 -2.42
C SER A 130 10.43 -2.51 -1.69
N SER A 131 9.82 -3.47 -2.39
CA SER A 131 9.22 -4.63 -1.72
C SER A 131 10.29 -5.69 -1.40
N ILE A 132 10.17 -6.36 -0.25
CA ILE A 132 11.00 -7.52 0.15
C ILE A 132 11.05 -8.56 -0.98
N GLN A 133 9.91 -8.77 -1.65
CA GLN A 133 9.77 -9.72 -2.75
C GLN A 133 10.49 -9.25 -4.03
N SER A 134 10.55 -7.94 -4.30
CA SER A 134 11.33 -7.38 -5.41
C SER A 134 12.82 -7.66 -5.19
N TYR A 135 13.31 -7.43 -3.97
CA TYR A 135 14.70 -7.71 -3.61
C TYR A 135 15.02 -9.21 -3.64
N LEU A 136 14.09 -10.07 -3.22
CA LEU A 136 14.25 -11.53 -3.35
C LEU A 136 14.26 -12.01 -4.81
N LYS A 137 13.35 -11.51 -5.66
CA LYS A 137 13.33 -11.85 -7.09
C LYS A 137 14.63 -11.41 -7.76
N LEU A 138 15.10 -10.21 -7.45
CA LEU A 138 16.39 -9.69 -7.93
C LEU A 138 17.54 -10.59 -7.48
N GLY A 139 17.59 -10.93 -6.18
CA GLY A 139 18.63 -11.82 -5.65
C GLY A 139 18.64 -13.19 -6.31
N ASN A 140 17.46 -13.81 -6.48
CA ASN A 140 17.34 -15.11 -7.16
C ASN A 140 17.80 -15.05 -8.62
N GLN A 141 17.47 -13.96 -9.33
CA GLN A 141 17.89 -13.77 -10.71
C GLN A 141 19.41 -13.56 -10.83
N LEU A 142 19.99 -12.78 -9.93
CA LEU A 142 21.43 -12.53 -9.87
C LEU A 142 22.21 -13.79 -9.50
N GLN A 143 21.70 -14.58 -8.56
CA GLN A 143 22.26 -15.88 -8.21
C GLN A 143 22.26 -16.84 -9.41
N LYS A 144 21.18 -16.89 -10.19
CA LYS A 144 21.13 -17.67 -11.45
C LYS A 144 22.13 -17.19 -12.51
N GLN A 145 22.57 -15.94 -12.42
CA GLN A 145 23.59 -15.34 -13.29
C GLN A 145 25.01 -15.45 -12.70
N ASP A 146 25.19 -16.18 -11.60
CA ASP A 146 26.46 -16.32 -10.87
C ASP A 146 27.01 -15.00 -10.30
N LYS A 147 26.14 -13.98 -10.15
CA LYS A 147 26.47 -12.68 -9.57
C LYS A 147 26.22 -12.67 -8.06
N LEU A 148 26.98 -13.48 -7.35
CA LEU A 148 26.71 -13.81 -5.94
C LEU A 148 26.75 -12.59 -5.00
N GLU A 149 27.71 -11.67 -5.18
CA GLU A 149 27.80 -10.45 -4.35
C GLU A 149 26.58 -9.52 -4.51
N GLU A 150 26.10 -9.37 -5.74
CA GLU A 150 24.92 -8.57 -6.05
C GLU A 150 23.65 -9.25 -5.50
N ALA A 151 23.59 -10.58 -5.58
CA ALA A 151 22.50 -11.37 -4.99
C ALA A 151 22.44 -11.22 -3.46
N ILE A 152 23.59 -11.30 -2.78
CA ILE A 152 23.72 -11.06 -1.33
C ILE A 152 23.22 -9.66 -0.97
N SER A 153 23.62 -8.64 -1.73
CA SER A 153 23.17 -7.26 -1.51
C SER A 153 21.65 -7.15 -1.61
N ALA A 154 21.05 -7.79 -2.61
CA ALA A 154 19.60 -7.82 -2.77
C ALA A 154 18.91 -8.53 -1.60
N TYR A 155 19.35 -9.72 -1.19
CA TYR A 155 18.76 -10.41 -0.04
C TYR A 155 18.93 -9.64 1.28
N ARG A 156 20.04 -8.94 1.49
CA ARG A 156 20.22 -8.06 2.66
C ARG A 156 19.24 -6.91 2.67
N LYS A 157 18.99 -6.26 1.53
CA LYS A 157 17.93 -5.23 1.43
C LYS A 157 16.55 -5.81 1.72
N ALA A 158 16.27 -7.06 1.30
CA ALA A 158 15.04 -7.75 1.67
C ALA A 158 14.93 -7.96 3.19
N ILE A 159 16.04 -8.31 3.86
CA ILE A 159 16.12 -8.47 5.32
C ILE A 159 15.94 -7.14 6.05
N GLU A 160 16.55 -6.05 5.56
CA GLU A 160 16.39 -4.71 6.15
C GLU A 160 14.94 -4.25 6.15
N GLN A 161 14.19 -4.59 5.10
CA GLN A 161 12.77 -4.24 4.98
C GLN A 161 11.87 -5.11 5.86
N ASN A 162 12.22 -6.40 6.06
CA ASN A 162 11.52 -7.25 7.02
C ASN A 162 12.46 -8.31 7.63
N PRO A 163 13.00 -8.01 8.83
CA PRO A 163 13.91 -8.91 9.54
C PRO A 163 13.29 -10.24 9.99
N THR A 164 11.97 -10.42 9.83
CA THR A 164 11.28 -11.67 10.19
C THR A 164 10.95 -12.54 8.98
N PHE A 165 11.26 -12.07 7.76
CA PHE A 165 10.94 -12.81 6.54
C PHE A 165 11.95 -13.93 6.27
N TYR A 166 11.60 -15.14 6.71
CA TYR A 166 12.46 -16.34 6.66
C TYR A 166 13.08 -16.60 5.27
N ALA A 167 12.33 -16.41 4.18
CA ALA A 167 12.81 -16.69 2.83
C ALA A 167 14.04 -15.85 2.45
N SER A 168 14.17 -14.63 2.98
CA SER A 168 15.35 -13.79 2.73
C SER A 168 16.61 -14.37 3.37
N TYR A 169 16.50 -14.94 4.58
CA TYR A 169 17.61 -15.60 5.26
C TYR A 169 17.95 -16.95 4.64
N HIS A 170 16.92 -17.71 4.23
CA HIS A 170 17.10 -18.98 3.53
C HIS A 170 17.92 -18.80 2.24
N ASN A 171 17.48 -17.91 1.35
CA ASN A 171 18.13 -17.70 0.06
C ASN A 171 19.52 -17.06 0.21
N LEU A 172 19.71 -16.22 1.22
CA LEU A 172 21.04 -15.71 1.59
C LEU A 172 21.96 -16.85 2.05
N GLY A 173 21.45 -17.78 2.86
CA GLY A 173 22.18 -18.97 3.29
C GLY A 173 22.60 -19.86 2.12
N GLU A 174 21.69 -20.11 1.17
CA GLU A 174 22.00 -20.92 -0.03
C GLU A 174 23.16 -20.34 -0.84
N VAL A 175 23.23 -19.01 -0.98
CA VAL A 175 24.35 -18.36 -1.69
C VAL A 175 25.68 -18.58 -0.98
N PHE A 176 25.71 -18.58 0.36
CA PHE A 176 26.94 -18.85 1.11
C PHE A 176 27.37 -20.32 1.12
N THR A 177 26.49 -21.23 0.69
CA THR A 177 26.78 -22.67 0.65
C THR A 177 27.18 -23.19 -0.73
N GLN A 178 27.14 -22.34 -1.77
CA GLN A 178 27.59 -22.68 -3.13
C GLN A 178 29.11 -22.65 -3.28
#